data_AF-A0A565B5U8-F1
#
_entry.id   AF-A0A565B5U8-F1
#
_cell.length_a   1.000
_cell.length_b   1.000
_cell.length_c   1.000
_cell.angle_alpha   90.00
_cell.angle_beta   90.00
_cell.angle_gamma   90.00
#
_symmetry.space_group_name_H-M   'P 1'
#
loop_
_entity.id
_entity.type
_entity.pdbx_description
1 polymer ?
#
loop_
_entity_poly.entity_id
_entity_poly.type
_entity_poly.pdbx_seq_one_letter_code
_entity_poly.pdbx_strand_id
1 'polypeptide(L)'
;MVKKTEETELSQLENQVENGGGGVWEYLCLVRKLKVRRSEIVLKHGLSILNDPGKRSALGPDEWTLYEQVAIAAMDCQSLSVAQNCIKVLQKKFPESKRVGKLEALLLEAKGMWEEAEKAYTSLLEDNPLDQVIHKRKVAMAKALGKPSLAIEHLNKYLEVFMADHDAWRELAEIYVSLQMYKQAAFCYEELILSQPTLPLYHLAYADVLYTIGGLENLIAARKYYAATIDLTGGKSTRALLGICLCGSAIAQLSRGRNKEDKDMAAPELQTLAATALEKEYRLKAPAKLSLLSSAKNKRISKGRKGGKKKIVDPFSKKDWYDVKAPSIFTHRNVGKTLVSRTQGTKIASEGLKHRVFEVSLADLQGDEDNAYRKIRLRAEDVQGRNVLCQFWGMDFTTDKLRSLVKKWQTLIECHVDVKTTDSYTLRLFCIAFTKRRANQVKRTCYAQSSQVRQIRRKMRDIMIKEASSVDLKELVRKFIPEAIGSQIEKATSNIYPLHNVFIRKVKILKAPKFDLGKLMEVHGDYTAEDVGVKVDRPEDEAVVEEPTVVIGS
;
A
#
# COMPACT_ATOMS: atom_id res chain seq x y z
N MET A 1 -12.81 -19.90 21.28
CA MET A 1 -12.52 -21.32 21.52
C MET A 1 -13.59 -21.86 22.45
N VAL A 2 -14.21 -22.97 22.07
CA VAL A 2 -15.14 -23.69 22.95
C VAL A 2 -14.34 -24.24 24.14
N LYS A 3 -14.85 -24.09 25.36
CA LYS A 3 -14.14 -24.64 26.52
C LYS A 3 -14.24 -26.17 26.47
N LYS A 4 -13.19 -26.87 26.90
CA LYS A 4 -13.15 -28.36 26.94
C LYS A 4 -14.35 -28.97 27.69
N THR A 5 -14.91 -28.23 28.66
CA THR A 5 -16.13 -28.57 29.40
C THR A 5 -17.39 -28.47 28.53
N GLU A 6 -17.49 -27.46 27.67
CA GLU A 6 -18.64 -27.27 26.76
C GLU A 6 -18.61 -28.27 25.60
N GLU A 7 -17.43 -28.68 25.13
CA GLU A 7 -17.26 -29.75 24.13
C GLU A 7 -17.68 -31.12 24.66
N THR A 8 -17.37 -31.39 25.93
CA THR A 8 -17.73 -32.65 26.59
C THR A 8 -19.23 -32.72 26.86
N GLU A 9 -19.83 -31.62 27.34
CA GLU A 9 -21.29 -31.48 27.49
C GLU A 9 -22.02 -31.63 26.15
N LEU A 10 -21.54 -31.00 25.08
CA LEU A 10 -22.11 -31.13 23.74
C LEU A 10 -22.10 -32.59 23.27
N SER A 11 -20.98 -33.31 23.47
CA SER A 11 -20.85 -34.71 23.06
C SER A 11 -21.73 -35.64 23.88
N GLN A 12 -21.93 -35.35 25.17
CA GLN A 12 -22.86 -36.10 26.04
C GLN A 12 -24.31 -35.92 25.58
N LEU A 13 -24.73 -34.67 25.34
CA LEU A 13 -26.07 -34.35 24.84
C LEU A 13 -26.32 -34.93 23.44
N GLU A 14 -25.30 -34.92 22.57
CA GLU A 14 -25.38 -35.56 21.24
C GLU A 14 -25.73 -37.05 21.36
N ASN A 15 -24.96 -37.79 22.19
CA ASN A 15 -25.24 -39.20 22.46
C ASN A 15 -26.61 -39.44 23.10
N GLN A 16 -27.05 -38.57 24.01
CA GLN A 16 -28.35 -38.67 24.65
C GLN A 16 -29.50 -38.49 23.64
N VAL A 17 -29.37 -37.50 22.75
CA VAL A 17 -30.37 -37.18 21.73
C VAL A 17 -30.46 -38.28 20.67
N GLU A 18 -29.33 -38.84 20.23
CA GLU A 18 -29.31 -39.95 19.27
C GLU A 18 -29.91 -41.23 19.83
N ASN A 19 -29.72 -41.49 21.12
CA ASN A 19 -30.28 -42.66 21.82
C ASN A 19 -31.71 -42.44 22.36
N GLY A 20 -32.35 -41.30 22.05
CA GLY A 20 -33.74 -41.03 22.42
C GLY A 20 -33.96 -40.61 23.88
N GLY A 21 -32.91 -40.25 24.62
CA GLY A 21 -32.93 -39.91 26.05
C GLY A 21 -33.46 -38.51 26.41
N GLY A 22 -34.17 -37.82 25.49
CA GLY A 22 -34.67 -36.46 25.70
C GLY A 22 -33.64 -35.34 25.46
N GLY A 23 -33.92 -34.11 25.90
CA GLY A 23 -32.96 -32.99 25.86
C GLY A 23 -32.70 -32.35 24.48
N VAL A 24 -33.53 -32.67 23.47
CA VAL A 24 -33.31 -32.24 22.07
C VAL A 24 -33.18 -30.72 21.92
N TRP A 25 -34.03 -29.95 22.59
CA TRP A 25 -33.99 -28.49 22.50
C TRP A 25 -32.74 -27.88 23.15
N GLU A 26 -32.28 -28.45 24.27
CA GLU A 26 -31.05 -28.04 24.96
C GLU A 26 -29.82 -28.27 24.07
N TYR A 27 -29.77 -29.43 23.41
CA TYR A 27 -28.75 -29.71 22.39
C TYR A 27 -28.76 -28.69 21.26
N LEU A 28 -29.93 -28.43 20.66
CA LEU A 28 -30.05 -27.45 19.56
C LEU A 28 -29.63 -26.03 19.98
N CYS A 29 -29.97 -25.63 21.20
CA CYS A 29 -29.55 -24.36 21.78
C CYS A 29 -28.03 -24.30 21.99
N LEU A 30 -27.43 -25.38 22.49
CA LEU A 30 -25.99 -25.46 22.73
C LEU A 30 -25.19 -25.46 21.42
N VAL A 31 -25.62 -26.22 20.41
CA VAL A 31 -25.02 -26.21 19.06
C VAL A 31 -25.01 -24.79 18.48
N ARG A 32 -26.13 -24.06 18.62
CA ARG A 32 -26.26 -22.68 18.15
C ARG A 32 -25.38 -21.71 18.94
N LYS A 33 -25.34 -21.83 20.27
CA LYS A 33 -24.52 -21.00 21.16
C LYS A 33 -23.03 -21.16 20.85
N LEU A 34 -22.59 -22.40 20.63
CA LEU A 34 -21.20 -22.74 20.32
C LEU A 34 -20.84 -22.53 18.84
N LYS A 35 -21.82 -22.28 17.97
CA LYS A 35 -21.68 -22.12 16.51
C LYS A 35 -20.96 -23.32 15.86
N VAL A 36 -21.27 -24.53 16.33
CA VAL A 36 -20.68 -25.78 15.82
C VAL A 36 -21.51 -26.28 14.64
N ARG A 37 -20.85 -26.80 13.60
CA ARG A 37 -21.52 -27.35 12.42
C ARG A 37 -21.88 -28.82 12.66
N ARG A 38 -23.13 -29.07 13.08
CA ARG A 38 -23.76 -30.40 13.30
C ARG A 38 -25.06 -30.54 12.50
N SER A 39 -24.99 -30.19 11.22
CA SER A 39 -26.16 -29.89 10.39
C SER A 39 -27.08 -31.09 10.19
N GLU A 40 -26.57 -32.32 10.10
CA GLU A 40 -27.40 -33.53 9.94
C GLU A 40 -28.28 -33.81 11.16
N ILE A 41 -27.69 -33.79 12.36
CA ILE A 41 -28.39 -34.03 13.64
C ILE A 41 -29.39 -32.90 13.89
N VAL A 42 -28.99 -31.64 13.66
CA VAL A 42 -29.86 -30.47 13.78
C VAL A 42 -31.05 -30.56 12.83
N LEU A 43 -30.85 -30.99 11.59
CA LEU A 43 -31.92 -31.14 10.61
C LEU A 43 -32.90 -32.24 11.04
N LYS A 44 -32.41 -33.42 11.39
CA LYS A 44 -33.22 -34.58 11.80
C LYS A 44 -34.12 -34.24 13.00
N HIS A 45 -33.52 -33.74 14.07
CA HIS A 45 -34.23 -33.49 15.31
C HIS A 45 -35.02 -32.18 15.27
N GLY A 46 -34.54 -31.16 14.56
CA GLY A 46 -35.28 -29.93 14.35
C GLY A 46 -36.55 -30.15 13.53
N LEU A 47 -36.51 -30.99 12.49
CA LEU A 47 -37.71 -31.38 11.75
C LEU A 47 -38.69 -32.18 12.60
N SER A 48 -38.19 -33.07 13.47
CA SER A 48 -39.06 -33.80 14.41
C SER A 48 -39.85 -32.86 15.32
N ILE A 49 -39.29 -31.72 15.71
CA ILE A 49 -39.98 -30.71 16.52
C ILE A 49 -40.93 -29.86 15.67
N LEU A 50 -40.51 -29.44 14.47
CA LEU A 50 -41.33 -28.60 13.59
C LEU A 50 -42.57 -29.32 13.03
N ASN A 51 -42.48 -30.65 12.84
CA ASN A 51 -43.59 -31.48 12.36
C ASN A 51 -44.61 -31.82 13.45
N ASP A 52 -44.25 -31.68 14.74
CA ASP A 52 -45.12 -31.96 15.87
C ASP A 52 -45.75 -30.65 16.41
N PRO A 53 -47.05 -30.39 16.18
CA PRO A 53 -47.69 -29.13 16.57
C PRO A 53 -47.64 -28.85 18.08
N GLY A 54 -47.64 -29.90 18.91
CA GLY A 54 -47.59 -29.77 20.37
C GLY A 54 -46.21 -29.33 20.84
N LYS A 55 -45.15 -29.98 20.33
CA LYS A 55 -43.76 -29.59 20.65
C LYS A 55 -43.39 -28.23 20.06
N ARG A 56 -43.91 -27.92 18.87
CA ARG A 56 -43.69 -26.64 18.20
C ARG A 56 -44.30 -25.48 18.98
N SER A 57 -45.56 -25.60 19.38
CA SER A 57 -46.25 -24.54 20.13
C SER A 57 -45.67 -24.35 21.55
N ALA A 58 -45.13 -25.40 22.16
CA ALA A 58 -44.45 -25.32 23.46
C ALA A 58 -43.18 -24.45 23.46
N LEU A 59 -42.56 -24.20 22.30
CA LEU A 59 -41.37 -23.32 22.17
C LEU A 59 -41.71 -21.83 22.24
N GLY A 60 -42.97 -21.43 22.00
CA GLY A 60 -43.37 -20.04 21.98
C GLY A 60 -42.55 -19.18 21.00
N PRO A 61 -41.90 -18.08 21.42
CA PRO A 61 -41.10 -17.21 20.54
C PRO A 61 -39.91 -17.90 19.89
N ASP A 62 -39.38 -18.96 20.51
CA ASP A 62 -38.19 -19.65 20.04
C ASP A 62 -38.46 -20.54 18.81
N GLU A 63 -39.73 -20.83 18.49
CA GLU A 63 -40.15 -21.53 17.27
C GLU A 63 -39.50 -20.92 16.02
N TRP A 64 -39.49 -19.60 15.91
CA TRP A 64 -38.93 -18.91 14.74
C TRP A 64 -37.43 -19.10 14.64
N THR A 65 -36.74 -19.14 15.77
CA THR A 65 -35.30 -19.38 15.81
C THR A 65 -34.95 -20.82 15.41
N LEU A 66 -35.85 -21.77 15.71
CA LEU A 66 -35.73 -23.15 15.24
C LEU A 66 -35.91 -23.24 13.72
N TYR A 67 -36.88 -22.53 13.14
CA TYR A 67 -37.03 -22.47 11.67
C TYR A 67 -35.78 -21.92 10.98
N GLU A 68 -35.16 -20.87 11.51
CA GLU A 68 -33.90 -20.34 10.95
C GLU A 68 -32.76 -21.38 11.04
N GLN A 69 -32.62 -22.03 12.20
CA GLN A 69 -31.58 -23.04 12.44
C GLN A 69 -31.77 -24.27 11.54
N VAL A 70 -33.01 -24.75 11.38
CA VAL A 70 -33.35 -25.86 10.49
C VAL A 70 -33.17 -25.48 9.03
N ALA A 71 -33.50 -24.25 8.62
CA ALA A 71 -33.27 -23.78 7.26
C ALA A 71 -31.77 -23.83 6.90
N ILE A 72 -30.89 -23.34 7.78
CA ILE A 72 -29.43 -23.39 7.59
C ILE A 72 -28.93 -24.84 7.53
N ALA A 73 -29.36 -25.66 8.49
CA ALA A 73 -28.98 -27.07 8.53
C ALA A 73 -29.46 -27.85 7.29
N ALA A 74 -30.66 -27.54 6.79
CA ALA A 74 -31.23 -28.11 5.57
C ALA A 74 -30.42 -27.74 4.33
N MET A 75 -29.98 -26.48 4.20
CA MET A 75 -29.10 -26.05 3.12
C MET A 75 -27.74 -26.78 3.15
N ASP A 76 -27.16 -26.94 4.34
CA ASP A 76 -25.91 -27.70 4.52
C ASP A 76 -26.04 -29.17 4.12
N CYS A 77 -27.19 -29.80 4.37
CA CYS A 77 -27.47 -31.18 3.99
C CYS A 77 -28.04 -31.32 2.56
N GLN A 78 -27.99 -30.25 1.74
CA GLN A 78 -28.58 -30.17 0.40
C GLN A 78 -30.10 -30.49 0.32
N SER A 79 -30.82 -30.39 1.43
CA SER A 79 -32.28 -30.53 1.48
C SER A 79 -32.95 -29.18 1.18
N LEU A 80 -32.83 -28.72 -0.07
CA LEU A 80 -33.25 -27.38 -0.48
C LEU A 80 -34.77 -27.16 -0.40
N SER A 81 -35.57 -28.21 -0.56
CA SER A 81 -37.04 -28.16 -0.45
C SER A 81 -37.48 -27.83 0.98
N VAL A 82 -36.86 -28.47 1.97
CA VAL A 82 -37.10 -28.22 3.40
C VAL A 82 -36.68 -26.80 3.75
N ALA A 83 -35.48 -26.38 3.34
CA ALA A 83 -35.00 -25.01 3.56
C ALA A 83 -35.98 -23.97 2.99
N GLN A 84 -36.44 -24.17 1.75
CA GLN A 84 -37.41 -23.27 1.10
C GLN A 84 -38.75 -23.23 1.84
N ASN A 85 -39.22 -24.36 2.38
CA ASN A 85 -40.46 -24.40 3.16
C ASN A 85 -40.32 -23.63 4.49
N CYS A 86 -39.23 -23.83 5.23
CA CYS A 86 -38.95 -23.08 6.45
C CYS A 86 -38.88 -21.57 6.19
N ILE A 87 -38.17 -21.16 5.12
CA ILE A 87 -38.04 -19.74 4.75
C ILE A 87 -39.40 -19.15 4.33
N LYS A 88 -40.24 -19.88 3.58
CA LYS A 88 -41.59 -19.42 3.23
C LYS A 88 -42.47 -19.17 4.47
N VAL A 89 -42.36 -20.03 5.49
CA VAL A 89 -43.09 -19.84 6.75
C VAL A 89 -42.60 -18.57 7.47
N LEU A 90 -41.29 -18.37 7.53
CA LEU A 90 -40.69 -17.17 8.12
C LEU A 90 -41.09 -15.89 7.37
N GLN A 91 -41.08 -15.92 6.03
CA GLN A 91 -41.41 -14.78 5.18
C GLN A 91 -42.90 -14.37 5.31
N LYS A 92 -43.81 -15.34 5.48
CA LYS A 92 -45.23 -15.04 5.76
C LYS A 92 -45.42 -14.31 7.07
N LYS A 93 -44.62 -14.62 8.09
CA LYS A 93 -44.72 -13.99 9.41
C LYS A 93 -43.96 -12.67 9.48
N PHE A 94 -42.84 -12.55 8.77
CA PHE A 94 -41.94 -11.40 8.81
C PHE A 94 -41.48 -10.95 7.41
N PRO A 95 -42.34 -10.33 6.59
CA PRO A 95 -42.05 -10.01 5.18
C PRO A 95 -40.87 -9.06 4.97
N GLU A 96 -40.66 -8.10 5.89
CA GLU A 96 -39.60 -7.07 5.78
C GLU A 96 -38.37 -7.40 6.65
N SER A 97 -38.27 -8.63 7.16
CA SER A 97 -37.17 -8.99 8.06
C SER A 97 -35.87 -9.21 7.29
N LYS A 98 -34.86 -8.38 7.61
CA LYS A 98 -33.49 -8.53 7.10
C LYS A 98 -32.88 -9.91 7.43
N ARG A 99 -33.28 -10.55 8.55
CA ARG A 99 -32.83 -11.91 8.90
C ARG A 99 -33.34 -12.95 7.91
N VAL A 100 -34.60 -12.82 7.50
CA VAL A 100 -35.22 -13.71 6.52
C VAL A 100 -34.63 -13.46 5.13
N GLY A 101 -34.42 -12.19 4.75
CA GLY A 101 -33.75 -11.84 3.50
C GLY A 101 -32.33 -12.43 3.38
N LYS A 102 -31.56 -12.50 4.48
CA LYS A 102 -30.26 -13.21 4.49
C LYS A 102 -30.39 -14.71 4.23
N LEU A 103 -31.41 -15.35 4.79
CA LEU A 103 -31.68 -16.79 4.57
C LEU A 103 -32.12 -17.05 3.13
N GLU A 104 -32.91 -16.15 2.54
CA GLU A 104 -33.28 -16.22 1.12
C GLU A 104 -32.06 -16.09 0.21
N ALA A 105 -31.17 -15.13 0.48
CA ALA A 105 -29.91 -14.99 -0.27
C ALA A 105 -29.01 -16.23 -0.13
N LEU A 106 -28.92 -16.82 1.08
CA LEU A 106 -28.22 -18.09 1.30
C LEU A 106 -28.87 -19.27 0.54
N LEU A 107 -30.20 -19.30 0.44
CA LEU A 107 -30.91 -20.32 -0.32
C LEU A 107 -30.64 -20.20 -1.83
N LEU A 108 -30.59 -18.97 -2.36
CA LEU A 108 -30.21 -18.71 -3.75
C LEU A 108 -28.79 -19.18 -4.03
N GLU A 109 -27.87 -18.92 -3.11
CA GLU A 109 -26.49 -19.43 -3.18
C GLU A 109 -26.46 -20.97 -3.16
N ALA A 110 -27.19 -21.60 -2.24
CA ALA A 110 -27.26 -23.07 -2.15
C ALA A 110 -27.89 -23.72 -3.39
N LYS A 111 -28.77 -23.00 -4.11
CA LYS A 111 -29.33 -23.39 -5.42
C LYS A 111 -28.36 -23.19 -6.59
N GLY A 112 -27.24 -22.51 -6.39
CA GLY A 112 -26.29 -22.16 -7.45
C GLY A 112 -26.72 -20.95 -8.29
N MET A 113 -27.70 -20.17 -7.84
CA MET A 113 -28.18 -18.97 -8.54
C MET A 113 -27.33 -17.74 -8.14
N TRP A 114 -26.06 -17.75 -8.54
CA TRP A 114 -25.05 -16.82 -8.05
C TRP A 114 -25.36 -15.34 -8.33
N GLU A 115 -25.89 -15.02 -9.52
CA GLU A 115 -26.19 -13.63 -9.89
C GLU A 115 -27.35 -13.05 -9.07
N GLU A 116 -28.38 -13.85 -8.82
CA GLU A 116 -29.50 -13.43 -7.98
C GLU A 116 -29.08 -13.31 -6.51
N ALA A 117 -28.25 -14.24 -6.03
CA ALA A 117 -27.66 -14.14 -4.70
C ALA A 117 -26.80 -12.88 -4.55
N GLU A 118 -26.00 -12.52 -5.55
CA GLU A 118 -25.19 -11.30 -5.53
C GLU A 118 -26.06 -10.03 -5.48
N LYS A 119 -27.15 -9.98 -6.26
CA LYS A 119 -28.12 -8.88 -6.22
C LYS A 119 -28.76 -8.78 -4.84
N ALA A 120 -29.22 -9.90 -4.27
CA ALA A 120 -29.83 -9.96 -2.95
C ALA A 120 -28.86 -9.51 -1.84
N TYR A 121 -27.59 -9.94 -1.89
CA TYR A 121 -26.59 -9.46 -0.93
C TYR A 121 -26.26 -7.99 -1.09
N THR A 122 -26.27 -7.47 -2.32
CA THR A 122 -26.00 -6.06 -2.58
C THR A 122 -27.14 -5.17 -2.09
N SER A 123 -28.40 -5.54 -2.31
CA SER A 123 -29.55 -4.81 -1.76
C SER A 123 -29.55 -4.82 -0.23
N LEU A 124 -29.23 -5.96 0.40
CA LEU A 124 -29.11 -6.04 1.86
C LEU A 124 -27.99 -5.15 2.43
N LEU A 125 -26.91 -4.94 1.68
CA LEU A 125 -25.81 -4.04 2.07
C LEU A 125 -26.13 -2.56 1.82
N GLU A 126 -26.97 -2.22 0.83
CA GLU A 126 -27.49 -0.86 0.66
C GLU A 126 -28.30 -0.43 1.90
N ASP A 127 -29.10 -1.35 2.44
CA ASP A 127 -29.89 -1.13 3.66
C ASP A 127 -29.06 -1.14 4.95
N ASN A 128 -27.97 -1.91 4.99
CA ASN A 128 -27.06 -1.98 6.14
C ASN A 128 -25.61 -2.20 5.69
N PRO A 129 -24.85 -1.12 5.42
CA PRO A 129 -23.47 -1.23 4.94
C PRO A 129 -22.51 -1.89 5.94
N LEU A 130 -22.86 -1.93 7.22
CA LEU A 130 -22.01 -2.42 8.32
C LEU A 130 -22.21 -3.91 8.63
N ASP A 131 -22.91 -4.66 7.78
CA ASP A 131 -23.17 -6.09 8.00
C ASP A 131 -21.96 -6.97 7.62
N GLN A 132 -21.11 -7.27 8.60
CA GLN A 132 -19.89 -8.06 8.39
C GLN A 132 -20.17 -9.46 7.80
N VAL A 133 -21.29 -10.08 8.16
CA VAL A 133 -21.61 -11.44 7.72
C VAL A 133 -21.83 -11.48 6.21
N ILE A 134 -22.53 -10.48 5.66
CA ILE A 134 -22.80 -10.41 4.23
C ILE A 134 -21.51 -10.13 3.44
N HIS A 135 -20.68 -9.20 3.90
CA HIS A 135 -19.38 -8.94 3.27
C HIS A 135 -18.51 -10.20 3.21
N LYS A 136 -18.37 -10.91 4.33
CA LYS A 136 -17.61 -12.18 4.38
C LYS A 136 -18.23 -13.24 3.45
N ARG A 137 -19.56 -13.26 3.32
CA ARG A 137 -20.24 -14.21 2.42
C ARG A 137 -19.98 -13.89 0.95
N LYS A 138 -19.99 -12.62 0.54
CA LYS A 138 -19.62 -12.21 -0.83
C LYS A 138 -18.18 -12.63 -1.18
N VAL A 139 -17.24 -12.50 -0.23
CA VAL A 139 -15.86 -12.99 -0.40
C VAL A 139 -15.84 -14.51 -0.59
N ALA A 140 -16.55 -15.26 0.24
CA ALA A 140 -16.63 -16.73 0.13
C ALA A 140 -17.23 -17.17 -1.21
N MET A 141 -18.28 -16.49 -1.68
CA MET A 141 -18.91 -16.74 -2.98
C MET A 141 -17.94 -16.48 -4.14
N ALA A 142 -17.20 -15.37 -4.10
CA ALA A 142 -16.19 -15.04 -5.10
C ALA A 142 -15.09 -16.12 -5.20
N LYS A 143 -14.66 -16.65 -4.05
CA LYS A 143 -13.71 -17.77 -3.99
C LYS A 143 -14.31 -19.05 -4.57
N ALA A 144 -15.56 -19.38 -4.22
CA ALA A 144 -16.24 -20.57 -4.73
C ALA A 144 -16.38 -20.56 -6.25
N LEU A 145 -16.58 -19.37 -6.85
CA LEU A 145 -16.62 -19.17 -8.30
C LEU A 145 -15.24 -19.21 -8.98
N GLY A 146 -14.15 -19.39 -8.22
CA GLY A 146 -12.79 -19.38 -8.77
C GLY A 146 -12.35 -17.99 -9.27
N LYS A 147 -12.92 -16.91 -8.73
CA LYS A 147 -12.60 -15.51 -9.09
C LYS A 147 -11.82 -14.82 -7.96
N PRO A 148 -10.53 -15.14 -7.77
CA PRO A 148 -9.74 -14.60 -6.66
C PRO A 148 -9.52 -13.08 -6.75
N SER A 149 -9.53 -12.49 -7.95
CA SER A 149 -9.46 -11.03 -8.15
C SER A 149 -10.66 -10.30 -7.55
N LEU A 150 -11.87 -10.82 -7.75
CA LEU A 150 -13.10 -10.28 -7.18
C LEU A 150 -13.11 -10.43 -5.66
N ALA A 151 -12.61 -11.56 -5.15
CA ALA A 151 -12.47 -11.80 -3.71
C ALA A 151 -11.52 -10.77 -3.05
N ILE A 152 -10.39 -10.46 -3.70
CA ILE A 152 -9.46 -9.40 -3.25
C ILE A 152 -10.15 -8.03 -3.24
N GLU A 153 -10.91 -7.69 -4.29
CA GLU A 153 -11.62 -6.42 -4.35
C GLU A 153 -12.63 -6.30 -3.20
N HIS A 154 -13.41 -7.35 -2.94
CA HIS A 154 -14.35 -7.38 -1.83
C HIS A 154 -13.64 -7.31 -0.47
N LEU A 155 -12.52 -8.02 -0.28
CA LEU A 155 -11.74 -7.97 0.96
C LEU A 155 -11.12 -6.59 1.21
N ASN A 156 -10.59 -5.93 0.18
CA ASN A 156 -10.04 -4.58 0.33
C ASN A 156 -11.15 -3.59 0.73
N LYS A 157 -12.30 -3.61 0.05
CA LYS A 157 -13.46 -2.78 0.43
C LYS A 157 -13.96 -3.09 1.85
N TYR A 158 -13.93 -4.36 2.25
CA TYR A 158 -14.30 -4.77 3.61
C TYR A 158 -13.32 -4.22 4.65
N LEU A 159 -12.01 -4.34 4.40
CA LEU A 159 -10.95 -3.89 5.32
C LEU A 159 -10.85 -2.36 5.42
N GLU A 160 -11.30 -1.61 4.41
CA GLU A 160 -11.48 -0.15 4.52
C GLU A 160 -12.48 0.24 5.62
N VAL A 161 -13.49 -0.61 5.88
CA VAL A 161 -14.51 -0.39 6.92
C VAL A 161 -14.13 -1.09 8.23
N PHE A 162 -13.61 -2.32 8.15
CA PHE A 162 -13.36 -3.22 9.28
C PHE A 162 -11.88 -3.58 9.39
N MET A 163 -11.02 -2.56 9.52
CA MET A 163 -9.56 -2.71 9.54
C MET A 163 -9.01 -3.63 10.66
N ALA A 164 -9.75 -3.78 11.77
CA ALA A 164 -9.34 -4.62 12.91
C ALA A 164 -9.68 -6.11 12.76
N ASP A 165 -10.25 -6.53 11.61
CA ASP A 165 -10.63 -7.92 11.38
C ASP A 165 -9.41 -8.75 10.91
N HIS A 166 -8.78 -9.42 11.87
CA HIS A 166 -7.61 -10.27 11.65
C HIS A 166 -7.89 -11.45 10.69
N ASP A 167 -9.09 -12.03 10.73
CA ASP A 167 -9.43 -13.17 9.86
C ASP A 167 -9.48 -12.73 8.40
N ALA A 168 -9.98 -11.52 8.13
CA ALA A 168 -10.03 -10.96 6.78
C ALA A 168 -8.64 -10.59 6.25
N TRP A 169 -7.76 -10.02 7.07
CA TRP A 169 -6.36 -9.79 6.71
C TRP A 169 -5.61 -11.08 6.38
N ARG A 170 -5.83 -12.12 7.20
CA ARG A 170 -5.22 -13.43 6.99
C ARG A 170 -5.71 -14.07 5.69
N GLU A 171 -7.01 -14.03 5.46
CA GLU A 171 -7.62 -14.54 4.23
C GLU A 171 -7.07 -13.82 2.99
N LEU A 172 -6.95 -12.48 3.05
CA LEU A 172 -6.35 -11.69 1.98
C LEU A 172 -4.89 -12.09 1.72
N ALA A 173 -4.11 -12.30 2.78
CA ALA A 173 -2.72 -12.76 2.67
C ALA A 173 -2.63 -14.14 1.98
N GLU A 174 -3.47 -15.10 2.39
CA GLU A 174 -3.51 -16.44 1.82
C GLU A 174 -3.89 -16.43 0.33
N ILE A 175 -4.85 -15.58 -0.08
CA ILE A 175 -5.19 -15.39 -1.49
C ILE A 175 -3.99 -14.82 -2.25
N TYR A 176 -3.32 -13.79 -1.73
CA TYR A 176 -2.12 -13.25 -2.38
C TYR A 176 -0.98 -14.27 -2.51
N VAL A 177 -0.77 -15.12 -1.50
CA VAL A 177 0.20 -16.23 -1.59
C VAL A 177 -0.19 -17.20 -2.71
N SER A 178 -1.47 -17.56 -2.83
CA SER A 178 -1.96 -18.45 -3.89
C SER A 178 -1.73 -17.89 -5.30
N LEU A 179 -1.79 -16.56 -5.44
CA LEU A 179 -1.52 -15.83 -6.68
C LEU A 179 -0.04 -15.47 -6.88
N GLN A 180 0.86 -15.93 -5.99
CA GLN A 180 2.29 -15.63 -6.00
C GLN A 180 2.61 -14.13 -5.86
N MET A 181 1.67 -13.36 -5.32
CA MET A 181 1.80 -11.92 -5.02
C MET A 181 2.44 -11.72 -3.64
N TYR A 182 3.67 -12.22 -3.48
CA TYR A 182 4.31 -12.35 -2.17
C TYR A 182 4.56 -11.01 -1.45
N LYS A 183 4.76 -9.91 -2.17
CA LYS A 183 4.96 -8.59 -1.55
C LYS A 183 3.70 -8.07 -0.89
N GLN A 184 2.56 -8.27 -1.53
CA GLN A 184 1.25 -7.90 -0.99
C GLN A 184 0.88 -8.81 0.18
N ALA A 185 1.17 -10.11 0.08
CA ALA A 185 1.01 -11.03 1.20
C ALA A 185 1.87 -10.64 2.42
N ALA A 186 3.13 -10.24 2.18
CA ALA A 186 4.04 -9.77 3.22
C ALA A 186 3.45 -8.57 3.97
N PHE A 187 2.92 -7.58 3.24
CA PHE A 187 2.24 -6.43 3.84
C PHE A 187 1.05 -6.85 4.73
N CYS A 188 0.19 -7.76 4.26
CA CYS A 188 -0.93 -8.24 5.07
C CYS A 188 -0.47 -8.92 6.37
N TYR A 189 0.62 -9.69 6.33
CA TYR A 189 1.17 -10.32 7.53
C TYR A 189 1.87 -9.33 8.47
N GLU A 190 2.44 -8.24 7.95
CA GLU A 190 2.96 -7.15 8.78
C GLU A 190 1.82 -6.50 9.60
N GLU A 191 0.68 -6.20 8.97
CA GLU A 191 -0.51 -5.67 9.67
C GLU A 191 -1.04 -6.65 10.74
N LEU A 192 -1.01 -7.96 10.46
CA LEU A 192 -1.39 -9.00 11.42
C LEU A 192 -0.43 -9.09 12.61
N ILE A 193 0.88 -8.95 12.37
CA ILE A 193 1.89 -8.95 13.44
C ILE A 193 1.79 -7.67 14.26
N LEU A 194 1.52 -6.52 13.63
CA LEU A 194 1.31 -5.25 14.33
C LEU A 194 0.09 -5.31 15.25
N SER A 195 -1.00 -5.95 14.81
CA SER A 195 -2.23 -6.09 15.61
C SER A 195 -2.14 -7.16 16.69
N GLN A 196 -1.53 -8.32 16.42
CA GLN A 196 -1.33 -9.41 17.39
C GLN A 196 0.11 -9.94 17.39
N PRO A 197 1.05 -9.24 18.05
CA PRO A 197 2.47 -9.61 18.03
C PRO A 197 2.78 -10.93 18.72
N THR A 198 1.90 -11.40 19.61
CA THR A 198 2.13 -12.62 20.41
C THR A 198 1.69 -13.90 19.71
N LEU A 199 0.97 -13.81 18.58
CA LEU A 199 0.48 -15.01 17.90
C LEU A 199 1.57 -15.63 17.02
N PRO A 200 2.06 -16.85 17.32
CA PRO A 200 3.21 -17.42 16.61
C PRO A 200 2.94 -17.73 15.13
N LEU A 201 1.67 -17.99 14.78
CA LEU A 201 1.26 -18.37 13.42
C LEU A 201 1.52 -17.25 12.40
N TYR A 202 1.37 -15.98 12.79
CA TYR A 202 1.61 -14.86 11.89
C TYR A 202 3.10 -14.66 11.60
N HIS A 203 3.95 -14.77 12.62
CA HIS A 203 5.41 -14.76 12.46
C HIS A 203 5.88 -15.90 11.55
N LEU A 204 5.31 -17.10 11.72
CA LEU A 204 5.66 -18.26 10.91
C LEU A 204 5.29 -18.07 9.44
N ALA A 205 4.06 -17.61 9.17
CA ALA A 205 3.59 -17.37 7.81
C ALA A 205 4.36 -16.24 7.13
N TYR A 206 4.66 -15.15 7.86
CA TYR A 206 5.48 -14.06 7.34
C TYR A 206 6.91 -14.53 7.00
N ALA A 207 7.51 -15.35 7.87
CA ALA A 207 8.83 -15.93 7.62
C ALA A 207 8.84 -16.84 6.38
N ASP A 208 7.79 -17.65 6.18
CA ASP A 208 7.61 -18.48 4.98
C ASP A 208 7.53 -17.61 3.71
N VAL A 209 6.78 -16.51 3.74
CA VAL A 209 6.66 -15.56 2.62
C VAL A 209 8.00 -14.89 2.33
N LEU A 210 8.69 -14.36 3.34
CA LEU A 210 10.00 -13.72 3.19
C LEU A 210 11.06 -14.69 2.66
N TYR A 211 11.08 -15.93 3.16
CA TYR A 211 11.96 -16.98 2.64
C TYR A 211 11.69 -17.27 1.17
N THR A 212 10.41 -17.28 0.77
CA THR A 212 9.98 -17.51 -0.61
C THR A 212 10.37 -16.37 -1.55
N ILE A 213 10.26 -15.11 -1.11
CA ILE A 213 10.72 -13.94 -1.87
C ILE A 213 12.23 -14.04 -2.12
N GLY A 214 12.98 -14.53 -1.13
CA GLY A 214 14.42 -14.72 -1.21
C GLY A 214 15.21 -13.41 -1.26
N GLY A 215 16.53 -13.52 -1.48
CA GLY A 215 17.47 -12.41 -1.29
C GLY A 215 18.02 -12.36 0.13
N LEU A 216 19.24 -11.83 0.28
CA LEU A 216 19.98 -11.93 1.55
C LEU A 216 19.24 -11.25 2.72
N GLU A 217 18.71 -10.04 2.49
CA GLU A 217 17.97 -9.28 3.50
C GLU A 217 16.71 -10.01 3.96
N ASN A 218 15.89 -10.49 3.01
CA ASN A 218 14.66 -11.22 3.33
C ASN A 218 14.94 -12.56 4.01
N LEU A 219 16.03 -13.26 3.67
CA LEU A 219 16.42 -14.50 4.34
C LEU A 219 16.88 -14.25 5.78
N ILE A 220 17.60 -13.14 6.02
CA ILE A 220 17.98 -12.72 7.37
C ILE A 220 16.75 -12.36 8.19
N ALA A 221 15.81 -11.60 7.60
CA ALA A 221 14.54 -11.27 8.22
C ALA A 221 13.69 -12.52 8.51
N ALA A 222 13.52 -13.41 7.52
CA ALA A 222 12.81 -14.68 7.68
C ALA A 222 13.38 -15.49 8.85
N ARG A 223 14.71 -15.59 8.96
CA ARG A 223 15.36 -16.26 10.10
C ARG A 223 15.00 -15.63 11.45
N LYS A 224 14.95 -14.29 11.54
CA LYS A 224 14.52 -13.59 12.77
C LYS A 224 13.08 -13.94 13.14
N TYR A 225 12.16 -13.94 12.17
CA TYR A 225 10.76 -14.28 12.41
C TYR A 225 10.54 -15.77 12.73
N TYR A 226 11.31 -16.69 12.12
CA TYR A 226 11.33 -18.09 12.56
C TYR A 226 11.83 -18.23 14.00
N ALA A 227 12.87 -17.49 14.40
CA ALA A 227 13.35 -17.48 15.78
C ALA A 227 12.27 -16.96 16.74
N ALA A 228 11.58 -15.86 16.39
CA ALA A 228 10.45 -15.34 17.16
C ALA A 228 9.33 -16.39 17.31
N THR A 229 9.00 -17.15 16.25
CA THR A 229 8.04 -18.26 16.35
C THR A 229 8.50 -19.33 17.34
N ILE A 230 9.79 -19.68 17.36
CA ILE A 230 10.36 -20.67 18.29
C ILE A 230 10.23 -20.16 19.72
N ASP A 231 10.58 -18.90 19.98
CA ASP A 231 10.49 -18.28 21.29
C ASP A 231 9.04 -18.26 21.80
N LEU A 232 8.11 -17.80 20.97
CA LEU A 232 6.68 -17.73 21.32
C LEU A 232 6.03 -19.11 21.50
N THR A 233 6.58 -20.16 20.89
CA THR A 233 6.06 -21.54 21.03
C THR A 233 6.82 -22.37 22.07
N GLY A 234 7.84 -21.80 22.74
CA GLY A 234 8.70 -22.53 23.66
C GLY A 234 9.44 -23.69 22.99
N GLY A 235 9.87 -23.51 21.73
CA GLY A 235 10.63 -24.51 20.98
C GLY A 235 9.84 -25.65 20.35
N LYS A 236 8.50 -25.61 20.39
CA LYS A 236 7.63 -26.70 19.91
C LYS A 236 7.34 -26.65 18.40
N SER A 237 7.70 -25.56 17.72
CA SER A 237 7.41 -25.38 16.29
C SER A 237 8.46 -26.05 15.41
N THR A 238 8.20 -27.30 14.98
CA THR A 238 9.04 -28.04 14.02
C THR A 238 9.26 -27.29 12.71
N ARG A 239 8.22 -26.58 12.22
CA ARG A 239 8.29 -25.82 10.96
C ARG A 239 9.25 -24.65 11.07
N ALA A 240 9.26 -23.94 12.20
CA ALA A 240 10.18 -22.83 12.41
C ALA A 240 11.63 -23.31 12.58
N LEU A 241 11.85 -24.44 13.29
CA LEU A 241 13.18 -25.07 13.41
C LEU A 241 13.75 -25.46 12.04
N LEU A 242 12.91 -26.04 11.18
CA LEU A 242 13.29 -26.34 9.80
C LEU A 242 13.56 -25.06 9.00
N GLY A 243 12.73 -24.03 9.16
CA GLY A 243 12.91 -22.71 8.54
C GLY A 243 14.27 -22.09 8.85
N ILE A 244 14.71 -22.12 10.12
CA ILE A 244 16.06 -21.67 10.51
C ILE A 244 17.15 -22.46 9.80
N CYS A 245 17.02 -23.80 9.71
CA CYS A 245 17.99 -24.64 9.03
C CYS A 245 18.11 -24.29 7.54
N LEU A 246 16.97 -24.07 6.89
CA LEU A 246 16.89 -23.70 5.47
C LEU A 246 17.44 -22.29 5.23
N CYS A 247 17.07 -21.31 6.06
CA CYS A 247 17.64 -19.96 6.00
C CYS A 247 19.16 -19.97 6.17
N GLY A 248 19.68 -20.70 7.17
CA GLY A 248 21.13 -20.80 7.40
C GLY A 248 21.88 -21.37 6.19
N SER A 249 21.38 -22.47 5.61
CA SER A 249 21.94 -23.05 4.38
C SER A 249 21.88 -22.09 3.19
N ALA A 250 20.74 -21.39 2.99
CA ALA A 250 20.57 -20.44 1.90
C ALA A 250 21.48 -19.20 2.05
N ILE A 251 21.57 -18.64 3.26
CA ILE A 251 22.45 -17.51 3.58
C ILE A 251 23.92 -17.91 3.36
N ALA A 252 24.34 -19.07 3.89
CA ALA A 252 25.70 -19.58 3.72
C ALA A 252 26.06 -19.84 2.25
N GLN A 253 25.10 -20.21 1.41
CA GLN A 253 25.31 -20.35 -0.04
C GLN A 253 25.48 -18.99 -0.73
N LEU A 254 24.67 -18.00 -0.36
CA LEU A 254 24.69 -16.65 -0.95
C LEU A 254 25.87 -15.80 -0.47
N SER A 255 26.41 -16.06 0.73
CA SER A 255 27.57 -15.36 1.30
C SER A 255 28.93 -15.94 0.86
N ARG A 256 28.96 -17.04 0.08
CA ARG A 256 30.20 -17.61 -0.45
C ARG A 256 30.94 -16.61 -1.35
N GLY A 257 32.07 -16.10 -0.86
CA GLY A 257 32.94 -15.15 -1.55
C GLY A 257 32.81 -13.70 -1.09
N ARG A 258 32.04 -13.42 -0.02
CA ARG A 258 31.96 -12.11 0.63
C ARG A 258 32.78 -12.05 1.94
N ASN A 259 32.95 -10.83 2.48
CA ASN A 259 33.82 -10.49 3.61
C ASN A 259 33.48 -11.27 4.90
N LYS A 260 34.38 -11.21 5.90
CA LYS A 260 34.28 -11.97 7.16
C LYS A 260 33.01 -11.61 7.98
N GLU A 261 32.59 -10.35 7.96
CA GLU A 261 31.36 -9.86 8.62
C GLU A 261 30.07 -10.49 8.05
N ASP A 262 30.02 -10.77 6.74
CA ASP A 262 28.89 -11.46 6.09
C ASP A 262 28.80 -12.94 6.48
N LYS A 263 29.89 -13.54 6.98
CA LYS A 263 29.90 -14.93 7.46
C LYS A 263 29.36 -15.03 8.89
N ASP A 264 29.62 -14.04 9.73
CA ASP A 264 29.06 -13.98 11.09
C ASP A 264 27.55 -13.76 11.05
N MET A 265 27.04 -13.02 10.05
CA MET A 265 25.61 -12.93 9.76
C MET A 265 24.94 -14.27 9.43
N ALA A 266 25.68 -15.34 9.09
CA ALA A 266 25.11 -16.67 8.87
C ALA A 266 24.66 -17.37 10.17
N ALA A 267 25.11 -16.90 11.34
CA ALA A 267 24.77 -17.46 12.67
C ALA A 267 24.77 -19.01 12.69
N PRO A 268 25.91 -19.66 12.38
CA PRO A 268 26.00 -21.11 12.22
C PRO A 268 25.65 -21.89 13.51
N GLU A 269 25.84 -21.28 14.68
CA GLU A 269 25.48 -21.83 15.98
C GLU A 269 23.96 -22.03 16.11
N LEU A 270 23.16 -21.01 15.76
CA LEU A 270 21.71 -21.08 15.80
C LEU A 270 21.18 -22.16 14.84
N GLN A 271 21.79 -22.28 13.66
CA GLN A 271 21.47 -23.35 12.72
C GLN A 271 21.75 -24.73 13.31
N THR A 272 22.89 -24.89 14.01
CA THR A 272 23.30 -26.16 14.62
C THR A 272 22.37 -26.54 15.77
N LEU A 273 22.02 -25.57 16.64
CA LEU A 273 21.06 -25.76 17.73
C LEU A 273 19.67 -26.16 17.20
N ALA A 274 19.15 -25.43 16.21
CA ALA A 274 17.87 -25.76 15.59
C ALA A 274 17.89 -27.17 14.95
N ALA A 275 19.00 -27.54 14.31
CA ALA A 275 19.19 -28.84 13.70
C ALA A 275 19.23 -29.99 14.72
N THR A 276 19.82 -29.77 15.90
CA THR A 276 19.82 -30.76 17.00
C THR A 276 18.45 -30.89 17.67
N ALA A 277 17.75 -29.78 17.89
CA ALA A 277 16.39 -29.80 18.44
C ALA A 277 15.41 -30.53 17.51
N LEU A 278 15.51 -30.28 16.20
CA LEU A 278 14.69 -30.93 15.18
C LEU A 278 14.97 -32.44 15.10
N GLU A 279 16.23 -32.88 15.22
CA GLU A 279 16.56 -34.31 15.30
C GLU A 279 15.97 -34.98 16.52
N LYS A 280 16.06 -34.35 17.70
CA LYS A 280 15.47 -34.88 18.94
C LYS A 280 13.96 -35.06 18.78
N GLU A 281 13.28 -34.09 18.17
CA GLU A 281 11.84 -34.16 17.98
C GLU A 281 11.41 -35.22 16.96
N TYR A 282 12.15 -35.36 15.85
CA TYR A 282 11.89 -36.42 14.85
C TYR A 282 12.20 -37.82 15.40
N ARG A 283 13.22 -38.00 16.23
CA ARG A 283 13.47 -39.29 16.92
C ARG A 283 12.28 -39.73 17.77
N LEU A 284 11.64 -38.79 18.46
CA LEU A 284 10.49 -39.05 19.33
C LEU A 284 9.20 -39.30 18.54
N LYS A 285 8.89 -38.45 17.55
CA LYS A 285 7.59 -38.47 16.86
C LYS A 285 7.56 -39.36 15.60
N ALA A 286 8.68 -39.49 14.88
CA ALA A 286 8.72 -40.16 13.58
C ALA A 286 10.12 -40.70 13.23
N PRO A 287 10.63 -41.74 13.92
CA PRO A 287 11.99 -42.25 13.75
C PRO A 287 12.29 -42.75 12.33
N ALA A 288 11.30 -43.30 11.63
CA ALA A 288 11.44 -43.74 10.24
C ALA A 288 11.78 -42.61 9.24
N LYS A 289 11.53 -41.34 9.60
CA LYS A 289 11.77 -40.17 8.73
C LYS A 289 13.10 -39.47 9.00
N LEU A 290 13.96 -40.01 9.88
CA LEU A 290 15.22 -39.35 10.26
C LEU A 290 16.20 -39.19 9.08
N SER A 291 16.25 -40.18 8.18
CA SER A 291 17.07 -40.16 6.97
C SER A 291 16.66 -39.08 5.96
N LEU A 292 15.38 -38.70 5.96
CA LEU A 292 14.87 -37.60 5.13
C LEU A 292 15.30 -36.25 5.70
N LEU A 293 15.39 -36.12 7.02
CA LEU A 293 15.83 -34.90 7.69
C LEU A 293 17.30 -34.58 7.38
N SER A 294 18.19 -35.57 7.46
CA SER A 294 19.61 -35.38 7.11
C SER A 294 19.81 -34.99 5.64
N SER A 295 18.96 -35.50 4.75
CA SER A 295 18.92 -35.11 3.33
C SER A 295 18.40 -33.68 3.14
N ALA A 296 17.39 -33.26 3.91
CA ALA A 296 16.81 -31.91 3.86
C ALA A 296 17.76 -30.83 4.41
N LYS A 297 18.54 -31.13 5.47
CA LYS A 297 19.62 -30.27 5.98
C LYS A 297 20.67 -29.93 4.91
N ASN A 298 20.88 -30.86 3.97
CA ASN A 298 21.88 -30.78 2.91
C ASN A 298 21.31 -30.44 1.52
N LYS A 299 20.02 -30.12 1.40
CA LYS A 299 19.42 -29.74 0.11
C LYS A 299 20.06 -28.44 -0.39
N ARG A 300 21.03 -28.61 -1.28
CA ARG A 300 21.57 -27.56 -2.14
C ARG A 300 20.42 -27.06 -3.00
N ILE A 301 20.21 -25.74 -3.05
CA ILE A 301 19.35 -25.16 -4.08
C ILE A 301 19.97 -25.57 -5.41
N SER A 302 19.29 -26.43 -6.16
CA SER A 302 19.75 -26.87 -7.47
C SER A 302 19.95 -25.64 -8.32
N LYS A 303 21.17 -25.44 -8.81
CA LYS A 303 21.53 -24.35 -9.72
C LYS A 303 20.48 -24.28 -10.83
N GLY A 304 19.67 -23.23 -10.83
CA GLY A 304 19.09 -22.71 -12.06
C GLY A 304 20.22 -22.60 -13.09
N ARG A 305 19.94 -23.09 -14.30
CA ARG A 305 20.83 -23.18 -15.46
C ARG A 305 21.92 -22.11 -15.45
N LYS A 306 23.16 -22.60 -15.55
CA LYS A 306 24.44 -21.87 -15.54
C LYS A 306 24.52 -20.90 -16.73
N GLY A 307 23.74 -19.81 -16.70
CA GLY A 307 24.07 -18.59 -17.44
C GLY A 307 25.34 -18.00 -16.83
N GLY A 308 26.29 -17.60 -17.67
CA GLY A 308 27.62 -17.16 -17.26
C GLY A 308 27.60 -16.25 -16.03
N LYS A 309 28.31 -16.65 -14.97
CA LYS A 309 28.42 -15.92 -13.72
C LYS A 309 29.03 -14.54 -13.98
N LYS A 310 28.19 -13.51 -14.15
CA LYS A 310 28.59 -12.14 -13.84
C LYS A 310 28.99 -12.15 -12.36
N LYS A 311 30.22 -11.76 -12.04
CA LYS A 311 30.66 -11.54 -10.65
C LYS A 311 29.57 -10.72 -9.94
N ILE A 312 29.13 -11.17 -8.77
CA ILE A 312 28.20 -10.41 -7.91
C ILE A 312 29.00 -9.22 -7.39
N VAL A 313 28.99 -8.15 -8.17
CA VAL A 313 29.65 -6.88 -7.88
C VAL A 313 28.63 -6.00 -7.17
N ASP A 314 29.03 -5.37 -6.05
CA ASP A 314 28.21 -4.42 -5.32
C ASP A 314 27.62 -3.38 -6.30
N PRO A 315 26.29 -3.23 -6.37
CA PRO A 315 25.65 -2.23 -7.21
C PRO A 315 26.20 -0.81 -7.01
N PHE A 316 26.67 -0.44 -5.82
CA PHE A 316 27.21 0.91 -5.55
C PHE A 316 28.60 1.13 -6.15
N SER A 317 29.42 0.09 -6.30
CA SER A 317 30.74 0.19 -6.94
C SER A 317 30.68 0.65 -8.41
N LYS A 318 29.50 0.51 -9.04
CA LYS A 318 29.24 0.93 -10.42
C LYS A 318 28.55 2.29 -10.51
N LYS A 319 28.37 3.01 -9.39
CA LYS A 319 27.64 4.27 -9.36
C LYS A 319 28.58 5.42 -9.01
N ASP A 320 28.35 6.55 -9.65
CA ASP A 320 29.04 7.81 -9.36
C ASP A 320 28.05 8.79 -8.72
N TRP A 321 28.58 9.62 -7.83
CA TRP A 321 27.82 10.62 -7.07
C TRP A 321 27.87 11.98 -7.79
N TYR A 322 26.72 12.65 -7.81
CA TYR A 322 26.49 13.94 -8.44
C TYR A 322 25.79 14.88 -7.45
N ASP A 323 26.22 16.13 -7.43
CA ASP A 323 25.65 17.18 -6.58
C ASP A 323 24.55 17.93 -7.36
N VAL A 324 23.37 18.03 -6.77
CA VAL A 324 22.21 18.70 -7.36
C VAL A 324 22.25 20.18 -7.02
N LYS A 325 22.27 21.03 -8.05
CA LYS A 325 22.34 22.48 -7.93
C LYS A 325 21.02 23.12 -8.33
N ALA A 326 20.46 23.92 -7.43
CA ALA A 326 19.29 24.76 -7.68
C ALA A 326 19.66 26.05 -8.44
N PRO A 327 18.69 26.64 -9.18
CA PRO A 327 18.78 27.99 -9.75
C PRO A 327 19.24 29.07 -8.76
N SER A 328 19.86 30.14 -9.25
CA SER A 328 20.26 31.30 -8.44
C SER A 328 19.08 32.12 -7.87
N ILE A 329 17.85 31.72 -8.18
CA ILE A 329 16.63 32.29 -7.59
C ILE A 329 16.51 31.92 -6.11
N PHE A 330 17.10 30.80 -5.69
CA PHE A 330 17.07 30.30 -4.33
C PHE A 330 18.37 30.63 -3.60
N THR A 331 18.30 30.89 -2.30
CA THR A 331 19.45 31.24 -1.46
C THR A 331 20.46 30.09 -1.39
N HIS A 332 19.98 28.88 -1.10
CA HIS A 332 20.82 27.69 -1.02
C HIS A 332 20.83 26.96 -2.36
N ARG A 333 21.97 27.04 -3.07
CA ARG A 333 22.16 26.37 -4.36
C ARG A 333 22.38 24.86 -4.21
N ASN A 334 22.94 24.40 -3.09
CA ASN A 334 23.22 22.98 -2.86
C ASN A 334 21.97 22.30 -2.28
N VAL A 335 21.31 21.50 -3.11
CA VAL A 335 20.05 20.83 -2.73
C VAL A 335 20.29 19.48 -2.09
N GLY A 336 21.24 18.72 -2.64
CA GLY A 336 21.49 17.35 -2.21
C GLY A 336 22.36 16.58 -3.19
N LYS A 337 22.44 15.26 -3.01
CA LYS A 337 23.26 14.35 -3.81
C LYS A 337 22.43 13.28 -4.48
N THR A 338 22.81 12.89 -5.68
CA THR A 338 22.18 11.80 -6.44
C THR A 338 23.22 10.88 -7.00
N LEU A 339 22.82 9.63 -7.23
CA LEU A 339 23.69 8.58 -7.72
C LEU A 339 23.15 8.02 -9.03
N VAL A 340 24.04 7.84 -10.00
CA VAL A 340 23.74 7.22 -11.30
C VAL A 340 24.81 6.22 -11.65
N SER A 341 24.44 5.20 -12.42
CA SER A 341 25.40 4.20 -12.88
C SER A 341 26.43 4.87 -13.78
N ARG A 342 27.71 4.56 -13.56
CA ARG A 342 28.83 5.03 -14.38
C ARG A 342 28.56 4.73 -15.85
N THR A 343 28.97 5.66 -16.70
CA THR A 343 28.89 5.52 -18.16
C THR A 343 29.50 4.18 -18.60
N GLN A 344 28.73 3.38 -19.34
CA GLN A 344 29.16 2.08 -19.86
C GLN A 344 28.76 1.96 -21.33
N GLY A 345 29.76 1.90 -22.22
CA GLY A 345 29.55 1.84 -23.66
C GLY A 345 28.75 3.06 -24.14
N THR A 346 27.62 2.82 -24.81
CA THR A 346 26.74 3.85 -25.35
C THR A 346 25.79 4.47 -24.33
N LYS A 347 25.73 3.98 -23.09
CA LYS A 347 24.85 4.52 -22.05
C LYS A 347 25.60 5.53 -21.19
N ILE A 348 25.36 6.81 -21.43
CA ILE A 348 26.01 7.92 -20.73
C ILE A 348 25.27 8.22 -19.43
N ALA A 349 26.02 8.39 -18.32
CA ALA A 349 25.46 8.70 -17.01
C ALA A 349 24.67 10.01 -16.98
N SER A 350 25.13 11.04 -17.72
CA SER A 350 24.46 12.35 -17.80
C SER A 350 23.06 12.26 -18.41
N GLU A 351 22.86 11.46 -19.46
CA GLU A 351 21.54 11.22 -20.06
C GLU A 351 20.57 10.57 -19.06
N GLY A 352 21.07 9.65 -18.23
CA GLY A 352 20.29 9.02 -17.19
C GLY A 352 19.90 9.95 -16.03
N LEU A 353 20.61 11.07 -15.86
CA LEU A 353 20.33 12.12 -14.86
C LEU A 353 19.36 13.16 -15.39
N LYS A 354 19.49 13.54 -16.67
CA LYS A 354 18.62 14.53 -17.30
C LYS A 354 17.16 14.12 -17.17
N HIS A 355 16.33 15.13 -16.98
CA HIS A 355 14.88 15.01 -16.82
C HIS A 355 14.36 14.32 -15.57
N ARG A 356 15.23 13.90 -14.65
CA ARG A 356 14.80 13.56 -13.29
C ARG A 356 14.25 14.79 -12.60
N VAL A 357 13.24 14.59 -11.76
CA VAL A 357 12.62 15.66 -10.97
C VAL A 357 12.93 15.42 -9.50
N PHE A 358 13.51 16.43 -8.86
CA PHE A 358 13.81 16.47 -7.45
C PHE A 358 12.75 17.30 -6.74
N GLU A 359 12.16 16.77 -5.67
CA GLU A 359 11.18 17.46 -4.84
C GLU A 359 11.86 17.88 -3.54
N VAL A 360 11.85 19.17 -3.25
CA VAL A 360 12.60 19.79 -2.13
C VAL A 360 11.67 20.74 -1.41
N SER A 361 11.81 20.88 -0.09
CA SER A 361 11.11 21.91 0.66
C SER A 361 11.61 23.30 0.29
N LEU A 362 10.73 24.30 0.24
CA LEU A 362 11.14 25.69 0.05
C LEU A 362 11.95 26.20 1.27
N ALA A 363 11.69 25.68 2.46
CA ALA A 363 12.48 25.99 3.65
C ALA A 363 13.95 25.63 3.46
N ASP A 364 14.25 24.43 2.95
CA ASP A 364 15.63 23.99 2.70
C ASP A 364 16.34 24.84 1.64
N LEU A 365 15.59 25.44 0.71
CA LEU A 365 16.12 26.28 -0.36
C LEU A 365 16.38 27.74 0.08
N GLN A 366 15.70 28.21 1.12
CA GLN A 366 15.71 29.63 1.50
C GLN A 366 16.14 29.90 2.96
N GLY A 367 16.14 28.87 3.81
CA GLY A 367 16.47 28.97 5.23
C GLY A 367 15.33 29.48 6.12
N ASP A 368 14.08 29.47 5.62
CA ASP A 368 12.90 29.96 6.32
C ASP A 368 11.86 28.84 6.54
N GLU A 369 11.67 28.47 7.82
CA GLU A 369 10.81 27.38 8.26
C GLU A 369 9.31 27.64 8.05
N ASP A 370 8.88 28.91 7.98
CA ASP A 370 7.47 29.23 7.75
C ASP A 370 6.96 28.70 6.41
N ASN A 371 7.87 28.52 5.46
CA ASN A 371 7.62 28.05 4.11
C ASN A 371 7.86 26.54 3.90
N ALA A 372 8.07 25.76 4.96
CA ALA A 372 8.40 24.33 4.88
C ALA A 372 7.32 23.47 4.20
N TYR A 373 6.06 23.91 4.23
CA TYR A 373 4.95 23.19 3.63
C TYR A 373 4.91 23.26 2.09
N ARG A 374 5.76 24.09 1.48
CA ARG A 374 5.80 24.29 0.03
C ARG A 374 6.89 23.41 -0.56
N LYS A 375 6.50 22.54 -1.49
CA LYS A 375 7.41 21.66 -2.19
C LYS A 375 7.70 22.20 -3.58
N ILE A 376 8.97 22.44 -3.86
CA ILE A 376 9.47 22.86 -5.15
C ILE A 376 9.96 21.64 -5.91
N ARG A 377 9.53 21.50 -7.17
CA ARG A 377 9.99 20.47 -8.09
C ARG A 377 11.01 21.07 -9.04
N LEU A 378 12.23 20.56 -8.99
CA LEU A 378 13.35 20.97 -9.83
C LEU A 378 13.68 19.84 -10.81
N ARG A 379 13.67 20.12 -12.12
CA ARG A 379 14.03 19.14 -13.15
C ARG A 379 15.49 19.33 -13.55
N ALA A 380 16.26 18.25 -13.60
CA ALA A 380 17.61 18.27 -14.17
C ALA A 380 17.54 18.55 -15.68
N GLU A 381 18.15 19.63 -16.14
CA GLU A 381 18.22 19.96 -17.57
C GLU A 381 19.60 19.63 -18.15
N ASP A 382 20.66 19.98 -17.40
CA ASP A 382 22.02 19.72 -17.84
C ASP A 382 22.93 19.22 -16.70
N VAL A 383 24.04 18.59 -17.08
CA VAL A 383 25.03 18.04 -16.15
C VAL A 383 26.42 18.53 -16.56
N GLN A 384 27.09 19.25 -15.67
CA GLN A 384 28.44 19.77 -15.84
C GLN A 384 29.38 19.12 -14.83
N GLY A 385 30.29 18.26 -15.31
CA GLY A 385 31.16 17.47 -14.44
C GLY A 385 30.33 16.60 -13.48
N ARG A 386 30.42 16.87 -12.17
CA ARG A 386 29.62 16.21 -11.12
C ARG A 386 28.40 17.03 -10.67
N ASN A 387 28.20 18.22 -11.22
CA ASN A 387 27.10 19.11 -10.85
C ASN A 387 25.92 18.93 -11.80
N VAL A 388 24.72 18.77 -11.25
CA VAL A 388 23.46 18.68 -12.01
C VAL A 388 22.74 20.01 -11.89
N LEU A 389 22.63 20.71 -13.01
CA LEU A 389 21.94 22.01 -13.09
C LEU A 389 20.44 21.76 -13.28
N CYS A 390 19.66 22.26 -12.33
CA CYS A 390 18.21 22.09 -12.35
C CYS A 390 17.47 23.37 -12.71
N GLN A 391 16.29 23.21 -13.30
CA GLN A 391 15.34 24.27 -13.59
C GLN A 391 14.04 24.05 -12.82
N PHE A 392 13.30 25.12 -12.52
CA PHE A 392 11.99 25.02 -11.92
C PHE A 392 11.02 24.25 -12.82
N TRP A 393 10.38 23.20 -12.29
CA TRP A 393 9.41 22.36 -13.02
C TRP A 393 7.99 22.43 -12.48
N GLY A 394 7.83 22.76 -11.20
CA GLY A 394 6.52 22.92 -10.58
C GLY A 394 6.61 23.16 -9.09
N MET A 395 5.43 23.35 -8.49
CA MET A 395 5.26 23.59 -7.07
C MET A 395 4.01 22.86 -6.58
N ASP A 396 4.05 22.30 -5.37
CA ASP A 396 2.90 21.69 -4.72
C ASP A 396 2.93 21.95 -3.21
N PHE A 397 1.82 21.71 -2.54
CA PHE A 397 1.75 21.75 -1.08
C PHE A 397 2.00 20.37 -0.48
N THR A 398 2.46 20.34 0.77
CA THR A 398 2.40 19.12 1.59
C THR A 398 0.95 18.75 1.90
N THR A 399 0.70 17.46 2.11
CA THR A 399 -0.66 16.94 2.36
C THR A 399 -1.23 17.40 3.70
N ASP A 400 -0.37 17.53 4.70
CA ASP A 400 -0.67 18.04 6.05
C ASP A 400 -1.15 19.49 6.01
N LYS A 401 -0.45 20.39 5.30
CA LYS A 401 -0.89 21.79 5.17
C LYS A 401 -2.22 21.90 4.44
N LEU A 402 -2.42 21.16 3.35
CA LEU A 402 -3.69 21.20 2.65
C LEU A 402 -4.84 20.74 3.55
N ARG A 403 -4.66 19.64 4.30
CA ARG A 403 -5.64 19.11 5.24
C ARG A 403 -5.90 20.05 6.42
N SER A 404 -4.90 20.80 6.89
CA SER A 404 -5.06 21.74 8.01
C SER A 404 -5.80 23.03 7.62
N LEU A 405 -5.69 23.45 6.36
CA LEU A 405 -6.41 24.61 5.81
C LEU A 405 -7.91 24.33 5.60
N VAL A 406 -8.25 23.11 5.17
CA VAL A 406 -9.64 22.71 4.90
C VAL A 406 -10.38 22.43 6.21
N LYS A 407 -11.00 23.47 6.77
CA LYS A 407 -11.87 23.39 7.96
C LYS A 407 -13.35 23.47 7.58
N LYS A 408 -14.22 22.93 8.45
CA LYS A 408 -15.69 23.06 8.36
C LYS A 408 -16.14 24.51 8.62
N TRP A 409 -17.38 24.83 8.24
CA TRP A 409 -18.07 26.11 8.51
C TRP A 409 -17.59 27.34 7.72
N GLN A 410 -16.82 27.12 6.66
CA GLN A 410 -16.37 28.13 5.71
C GLN A 410 -16.49 27.58 4.28
N THR A 411 -16.52 28.47 3.29
CA THR A 411 -16.57 28.08 1.88
C THR A 411 -15.14 27.95 1.35
N LEU A 412 -14.86 26.82 0.69
CA LEU A 412 -13.65 26.61 -0.11
C LEU A 412 -13.88 27.15 -1.52
N ILE A 413 -12.95 27.99 -1.99
CA ILE A 413 -12.97 28.57 -3.33
C ILE A 413 -11.71 28.12 -4.06
N GLU A 414 -11.92 27.24 -5.05
CA GLU A 414 -10.86 26.77 -5.95
C GLU A 414 -10.95 27.44 -7.31
N CYS A 415 -9.79 27.69 -7.90
CA CYS A 415 -9.63 28.23 -9.24
C CYS A 415 -8.41 27.62 -9.92
N HIS A 416 -8.49 27.41 -11.24
CA HIS A 416 -7.33 27.04 -12.05
C HIS A 416 -7.30 27.86 -13.34
N VAL A 417 -6.10 28.08 -13.84
CA VAL A 417 -5.81 28.84 -15.06
C VAL A 417 -4.66 28.19 -15.80
N ASP A 418 -4.78 28.14 -17.13
CA ASP A 418 -3.68 27.86 -18.03
C ASP A 418 -3.16 29.16 -18.60
N VAL A 419 -1.86 29.43 -18.42
CA VAL A 419 -1.21 30.67 -18.84
C VAL A 419 0.10 30.36 -19.53
N LYS A 420 0.43 31.16 -20.55
CA LYS A 420 1.71 31.10 -21.23
C LYS A 420 2.56 32.29 -20.77
N THR A 421 3.76 32.03 -20.29
CA THR A 421 4.75 33.04 -19.92
C THR A 421 5.45 33.61 -21.15
N THR A 422 6.19 34.71 -20.99
CA THR A 422 6.97 35.38 -22.05
C THR A 422 8.05 34.49 -22.66
N ASP A 423 8.72 33.68 -21.84
CA ASP A 423 9.69 32.66 -22.25
C ASP A 423 9.04 31.37 -22.83
N SER A 424 7.74 31.41 -23.13
CA SER A 424 6.98 30.35 -23.80
C SER A 424 6.80 29.05 -23.02
N TYR A 425 6.90 29.08 -21.69
CA TYR A 425 6.37 27.99 -20.86
C TYR A 425 4.85 28.10 -20.77
N THR A 426 4.16 26.97 -20.82
CA THR A 426 2.73 26.92 -20.49
C THR A 426 2.57 26.28 -19.12
N LEU A 427 1.95 27.04 -18.22
CA LEU A 427 1.77 26.69 -16.82
C LEU A 427 0.29 26.53 -16.51
N ARG A 428 -0.05 25.50 -15.72
CA ARG A 428 -1.34 25.40 -15.03
C ARG A 428 -1.17 25.79 -13.58
N LEU A 429 -1.75 26.92 -13.22
CA LEU A 429 -1.74 27.46 -11.85
C LEU A 429 -3.05 27.08 -11.16
N PHE A 430 -2.96 26.59 -9.93
CA PHE A 430 -4.09 26.30 -9.05
C PHE A 430 -4.06 27.23 -7.86
N CYS A 431 -5.15 27.94 -7.62
CA CYS A 431 -5.31 28.81 -6.45
C CYS A 431 -6.44 28.29 -5.55
N ILE A 432 -6.22 28.38 -4.25
CA ILE A 432 -7.19 28.04 -3.21
C ILE A 432 -7.38 29.25 -2.29
N ALA A 433 -8.60 29.48 -1.86
CA ALA A 433 -8.95 30.52 -0.90
C ALA A 433 -10.10 30.07 0.00
N PHE A 434 -10.16 30.63 1.21
CA PHE A 434 -11.23 30.35 2.18
C PHE A 434 -11.88 31.65 2.63
N THR A 435 -13.19 31.60 2.88
CA THR A 435 -13.94 32.76 3.41
C THR A 435 -13.48 33.12 4.82
N LYS A 436 -13.21 34.40 5.06
CA LYS A 436 -12.76 34.92 6.36
C LYS A 436 -13.95 35.36 7.19
N ARG A 437 -14.01 34.88 8.43
CA ARG A 437 -15.01 35.31 9.41
C ARG A 437 -14.76 36.77 9.79
N ARG A 438 -15.81 37.59 9.82
CA ARG A 438 -15.73 38.99 10.29
C ARG A 438 -15.67 39.03 11.81
N ALA A 439 -14.96 40.01 12.38
CA ALA A 439 -14.73 40.11 13.83
C ALA A 439 -16.04 40.05 14.66
N ASN A 440 -17.09 40.75 14.19
CA ASN A 440 -18.38 40.85 14.91
C ASN A 440 -19.44 39.86 14.39
N GLN A 441 -19.04 38.77 13.76
CA GLN A 441 -19.97 37.82 13.16
C GLN A 441 -20.52 36.82 14.21
N VAL A 442 -21.83 36.92 14.49
CA VAL A 442 -22.57 36.05 15.43
C VAL A 442 -22.72 34.63 14.89
N LYS A 443 -23.03 34.46 13.60
CA LYS A 443 -23.17 33.14 12.97
C LYS A 443 -21.84 32.38 13.01
N ARG A 444 -21.88 31.11 13.43
CA ARG A 444 -20.72 30.20 13.42
C ARG A 444 -20.22 29.91 12.00
N THR A 445 -21.12 29.96 11.02
CA THR A 445 -20.82 29.68 9.61
C THR A 445 -20.53 30.95 8.82
N CYS A 446 -19.53 30.89 7.94
CA CYS A 446 -19.13 31.96 7.04
C CYS A 446 -19.16 31.45 5.60
N TYR A 447 -20.36 31.30 5.04
CA TYR A 447 -20.53 30.83 3.66
C TYR A 447 -20.74 32.00 2.69
N ALA A 448 -20.05 31.95 1.55
CA ALA A 448 -20.28 32.87 0.43
C ALA A 448 -21.38 32.31 -0.48
N GLN A 449 -22.22 33.18 -1.03
CA GLN A 449 -23.25 32.77 -1.99
C GLN A 449 -22.63 32.29 -3.32
N SER A 450 -23.31 31.40 -4.03
CA SER A 450 -22.81 30.84 -5.31
C SER A 450 -22.57 31.90 -6.39
N SER A 451 -23.26 33.04 -6.34
CA SER A 451 -23.01 34.22 -7.21
C SER A 451 -21.68 34.90 -6.87
N GLN A 452 -21.44 35.15 -5.58
CA GLN A 452 -20.20 35.73 -5.06
C GLN A 452 -19.00 34.82 -5.36
N VAL A 453 -19.12 33.51 -5.16
CA VAL A 453 -18.06 32.53 -5.49
C VAL A 453 -17.70 32.59 -6.98
N ARG A 454 -18.69 32.72 -7.88
CA ARG A 454 -18.44 32.87 -9.33
C ARG A 454 -17.71 34.18 -9.65
N GLN A 455 -18.07 35.29 -9.02
CA GLN A 455 -17.39 36.58 -9.20
C GLN A 455 -15.95 36.55 -8.67
N ILE A 456 -15.73 35.96 -7.48
CA ILE A 456 -14.40 35.78 -6.90
C ILE A 456 -13.52 34.93 -7.82
N ARG A 457 -14.03 33.79 -8.30
CA ARG A 457 -13.29 32.93 -9.24
C ARG A 457 -12.91 33.66 -10.53
N ARG A 458 -13.77 34.54 -11.05
CA ARG A 458 -13.45 35.36 -12.23
C ARG A 458 -12.27 36.29 -11.93
N LYS A 459 -12.34 37.08 -10.86
CA LYS A 459 -11.23 37.95 -10.43
C LYS A 459 -9.93 37.20 -10.17
N MET A 460 -10.00 36.02 -9.52
CA MET A 460 -8.84 35.16 -9.29
C MET A 460 -8.17 34.78 -10.62
N ARG A 461 -8.96 34.36 -11.63
CA ARG A 461 -8.40 34.02 -12.94
C ARG A 461 -7.74 35.23 -13.59
N ASP A 462 -8.43 36.35 -13.61
CA ASP A 462 -7.95 37.55 -14.31
C ASP A 462 -6.61 38.04 -13.73
N ILE A 463 -6.47 38.04 -12.40
CA ILE A 463 -5.21 38.41 -11.71
C ILE A 463 -4.11 37.40 -12.00
N MET A 464 -4.40 36.10 -11.91
CA MET A 464 -3.42 35.05 -12.20
C MET A 464 -2.93 35.10 -13.65
N ILE A 465 -3.82 35.35 -14.62
CA ILE A 465 -3.45 35.52 -16.02
C ILE A 465 -2.55 36.75 -16.16
N LYS A 466 -2.99 37.91 -15.65
CA LYS A 466 -2.28 39.18 -15.78
C LYS A 466 -0.85 39.12 -15.22
N GLU A 467 -0.67 38.54 -14.04
CA GLU A 467 0.63 38.47 -13.36
C GLU A 467 1.57 37.43 -13.98
N ALA A 468 1.04 36.34 -14.55
CA ALA A 468 1.86 35.27 -15.11
C ALA A 468 2.13 35.42 -16.62
N SER A 469 1.28 36.10 -17.39
CA SER A 469 1.50 36.30 -18.83
C SER A 469 2.51 37.41 -19.14
N SER A 470 2.73 38.32 -18.19
CA SER A 470 3.60 39.49 -18.35
C SER A 470 5.07 39.23 -17.98
N VAL A 471 5.38 38.04 -17.45
CA VAL A 471 6.62 37.78 -16.71
C VAL A 471 7.24 36.44 -17.15
N ASP A 472 8.58 36.37 -17.13
CA ASP A 472 9.34 35.14 -17.40
C ASP A 472 9.21 34.13 -16.26
N LEU A 473 9.52 32.86 -16.50
CA LEU A 473 9.44 31.83 -15.46
C LEU A 473 10.29 32.17 -14.21
N LYS A 474 11.48 32.75 -14.42
CA LYS A 474 12.40 33.16 -13.35
C LYS A 474 11.77 34.16 -12.40
N GLU A 475 11.20 35.23 -12.95
CA GLU A 475 10.55 36.29 -12.19
C GLU A 475 9.21 35.84 -11.61
N LEU A 476 8.49 34.96 -12.30
CA LEU A 476 7.24 34.39 -11.80
C LEU A 476 7.47 33.53 -10.55
N VAL A 477 8.56 32.74 -10.52
CA VAL A 477 8.97 31.99 -9.32
C VAL A 477 9.31 32.95 -8.17
N ARG A 478 9.99 34.07 -8.45
CA ARG A 478 10.25 35.12 -7.43
C ARG A 478 8.95 35.72 -6.87
N LYS A 479 7.85 35.75 -7.62
CA LYS A 479 6.54 36.18 -7.11
C LYS A 479 5.82 35.08 -6.31
N PHE A 480 6.10 33.80 -6.56
CA PHE A 480 5.50 32.68 -5.82
C PHE A 480 6.04 32.57 -4.40
N ILE A 481 7.35 32.76 -4.22
CA ILE A 481 8.05 32.64 -2.93
C ILE A 481 7.39 33.52 -1.83
N PRO A 482 7.28 34.86 -1.98
CA PRO A 482 6.66 35.74 -1.00
C PRO A 482 5.14 35.85 -1.13
N GLU A 483 4.49 34.98 -1.93
CA GLU A 483 3.03 34.96 -2.10
C GLU A 483 2.39 36.26 -2.64
N ALA A 484 3.13 37.05 -3.42
CA ALA A 484 2.66 38.35 -3.91
C ALA A 484 1.30 38.26 -4.64
N ILE A 485 1.10 37.21 -5.44
CA ILE A 485 -0.14 36.97 -6.20
C ILE A 485 -1.32 36.66 -5.25
N GLY A 486 -1.08 35.94 -4.15
CA GLY A 486 -2.10 35.64 -3.14
C GLY A 486 -2.60 36.92 -2.46
N SER A 487 -1.67 37.79 -2.05
CA SER A 487 -1.98 39.08 -1.43
C SER A 487 -2.78 40.01 -2.37
N GLN A 488 -2.41 40.05 -3.66
CA GLN A 488 -3.15 40.82 -4.65
C GLN A 488 -4.59 40.32 -4.85
N ILE A 489 -4.78 39.00 -4.88
CA ILE A 489 -6.11 38.39 -4.97
C ILE A 489 -6.95 38.74 -3.73
N GLU A 490 -6.38 38.66 -2.53
CA GLU A 490 -7.08 39.01 -1.29
C GLU A 490 -7.55 40.47 -1.30
N LYS A 491 -6.68 41.41 -1.70
CA LYS A 491 -7.01 42.83 -1.81
C LYS A 491 -8.14 43.08 -2.82
N ALA A 492 -8.07 42.49 -4.01
CA ALA A 492 -9.04 42.71 -5.08
C ALA A 492 -10.41 42.06 -4.84
N THR A 493 -10.46 41.02 -4.01
CA THR A 493 -11.69 40.27 -3.69
C THR A 493 -12.36 40.72 -2.40
N SER A 494 -11.65 41.48 -1.54
CA SER A 494 -12.15 42.03 -0.27
C SER A 494 -13.51 42.73 -0.37
N ASN A 495 -13.74 43.50 -1.44
CA ASN A 495 -15.00 44.21 -1.71
C ASN A 495 -16.19 43.27 -1.98
N ILE A 496 -15.95 42.06 -2.48
CA ILE A 496 -17.01 41.07 -2.74
C ILE A 496 -17.27 40.26 -1.47
N TYR A 497 -16.20 39.65 -0.95
CA TYR A 497 -16.23 38.87 0.28
C TYR A 497 -14.82 38.77 0.84
N PRO A 498 -14.61 38.95 2.16
CA PRO A 498 -13.28 38.83 2.75
C PRO A 498 -12.78 37.38 2.69
N LEU A 499 -11.57 37.19 2.17
CA LEU A 499 -10.90 35.89 2.08
C LEU A 499 -9.72 35.84 3.05
N HIS A 500 -9.22 34.64 3.32
CA HIS A 500 -7.95 34.39 3.99
C HIS A 500 -7.32 33.12 3.42
N ASN A 501 -6.03 32.90 3.71
CA ASN A 501 -5.28 31.74 3.23
C ASN A 501 -5.39 31.59 1.70
N VAL A 502 -5.14 32.70 0.99
CA VAL A 502 -5.19 32.76 -0.47
C VAL A 502 -3.82 32.35 -1.02
N PHE A 503 -3.71 31.11 -1.46
CA PHE A 503 -2.43 30.56 -1.91
C PHE A 503 -2.48 30.06 -3.35
N ILE A 504 -1.34 30.13 -4.04
CA ILE A 504 -1.09 29.30 -5.22
C ILE A 504 -0.70 27.92 -4.71
N ARG A 505 -1.68 27.03 -4.66
CA ARG A 505 -1.54 25.68 -4.12
C ARG A 505 -0.62 24.82 -4.96
N LYS A 506 -0.74 24.92 -6.28
CA LYS A 506 -0.05 24.01 -7.21
C LYS A 506 0.26 24.70 -8.53
N VAL A 507 1.45 24.41 -9.06
CA VAL A 507 1.90 24.86 -10.38
C VAL A 507 2.42 23.65 -11.15
N LYS A 508 1.94 23.47 -12.38
CA LYS A 508 2.40 22.43 -13.30
C LYS A 508 2.88 23.07 -14.60
N ILE A 509 4.06 22.70 -15.09
CA ILE A 509 4.43 22.95 -16.48
C ILE A 509 3.71 21.92 -17.37
N LEU A 510 2.93 22.39 -18.34
CA LEU A 510 2.27 21.55 -19.35
C LEU A 510 3.16 21.37 -20.58
N LYS A 511 3.75 22.46 -21.06
CA LYS A 511 4.66 22.49 -22.20
C LYS A 511 5.83 23.40 -21.87
N ALA A 512 7.03 22.87 -22.00
CA ALA A 512 8.27 23.63 -21.95
C ALA A 512 8.69 24.05 -23.38
N PRO A 513 9.36 25.20 -23.56
CA PRO A 513 10.00 25.57 -24.81
C PRO A 513 11.14 24.61 -25.16
N LYS A 514 11.72 24.77 -26.36
CA LYS A 514 12.92 24.01 -26.72
C LYS A 514 14.06 24.35 -25.75
N PHE A 515 14.82 23.33 -25.38
CA PHE A 515 15.97 23.49 -24.50
C PHE A 515 16.99 24.45 -25.13
N ASP A 516 17.43 25.43 -24.34
CA ASP A 516 18.41 26.44 -24.71
C ASP A 516 19.43 26.54 -23.59
N LEU A 517 20.68 26.18 -23.90
CA LEU A 517 21.76 26.15 -22.93
C LEU A 517 22.08 27.56 -22.41
N GLY A 518 21.98 28.60 -23.25
CA GLY A 518 22.28 29.97 -22.86
C GLY A 518 21.35 30.45 -21.75
N LYS A 519 20.04 30.26 -21.95
CA LYS A 519 19.01 30.60 -20.95
C LYS A 519 19.15 29.82 -19.65
N LEU A 520 19.58 28.56 -19.71
CA LEU A 520 19.86 27.80 -18.49
C LEU A 520 21.05 28.40 -17.73
N MET A 521 22.12 28.79 -18.43
CA MET A 521 23.30 29.40 -17.80
C MET A 521 22.97 30.75 -17.16
N GLU A 522 22.08 31.57 -17.74
CA GLU A 522 21.61 32.83 -17.14
C GLU A 522 20.85 32.63 -15.81
N VAL A 523 20.20 31.47 -15.64
CA VAL A 523 19.48 31.12 -14.41
C VAL A 523 20.43 30.56 -13.34
N HIS A 524 21.59 30.06 -13.74
CA HIS A 524 22.65 29.58 -12.84
C HIS A 524 23.82 30.56 -12.70
N GLY A 525 23.72 31.73 -13.36
CA GLY A 525 24.74 32.75 -13.52
C GLY A 525 25.33 33.19 -12.18
N ASP A 526 26.44 32.52 -11.86
CA ASP A 526 27.47 32.75 -10.83
C ASP A 526 28.35 31.47 -10.82
N TYR A 527 28.87 31.11 -11.99
CA TYR A 527 29.89 30.04 -12.11
C TYR A 527 31.18 30.66 -12.65
N THR A 528 31.60 31.78 -12.05
CA THR A 528 32.92 32.36 -12.26
C THR A 528 33.92 31.72 -11.28
N ALA A 529 34.75 30.83 -11.83
CA ALA A 529 36.19 30.78 -11.58
C ALA A 529 36.73 30.43 -10.18
N GLU A 530 36.41 29.24 -9.64
CA GLU A 530 37.27 28.66 -8.59
C GLU A 530 37.80 27.25 -8.88
N ASP A 531 37.41 26.58 -9.98
CA ASP A 531 37.85 25.19 -10.21
C ASP A 531 37.97 24.81 -11.71
N VAL A 532 38.54 25.72 -12.51
CA VAL A 532 39.03 25.35 -13.86
C VAL A 532 40.54 25.47 -13.86
N GLY A 533 41.20 24.32 -14.01
CA GLY A 533 42.63 24.15 -13.93
C GLY A 533 43.43 25.17 -14.75
N VAL A 534 44.60 25.50 -14.21
CA VAL A 534 45.65 26.29 -14.84
C VAL A 534 45.83 25.86 -16.30
N LYS A 535 45.73 26.83 -17.22
CA LYS A 535 46.13 26.64 -18.62
C LYS A 535 47.59 26.22 -18.63
N VAL A 536 47.86 24.99 -19.05
CA VAL A 536 49.21 24.57 -19.44
C VAL A 536 49.45 25.17 -20.81
N ASP A 537 50.34 26.16 -20.89
CA ASP A 537 50.83 26.66 -22.17
C ASP A 537 51.54 25.53 -22.91
N ARG A 538 51.19 25.40 -24.19
CA ARG A 538 51.71 24.37 -25.10
C ARG A 538 53.19 24.69 -25.36
N PRO A 539 54.12 23.73 -25.22
CA PRO A 539 55.52 23.97 -25.57
C PRO A 539 55.63 24.27 -27.06
N GLU A 540 56.45 25.27 -27.38
CA GLU A 540 56.73 25.76 -28.74
C GLU A 540 57.22 24.61 -29.64
N ASP A 541 56.58 24.45 -30.79
CA ASP A 541 57.00 23.49 -31.81
C ASP A 541 58.40 23.88 -32.31
N GLU A 542 59.33 22.93 -32.16
CA GLU A 542 60.68 22.98 -32.70
C GLU A 542 60.66 23.22 -34.21
N ALA A 543 61.52 24.13 -34.65
CA ALA A 543 61.81 24.42 -36.03
C ALA A 543 62.20 23.14 -36.80
N VAL A 544 61.33 22.70 -37.72
CA VAL A 544 61.72 21.77 -38.77
C VAL A 544 62.32 22.59 -39.91
N VAL A 545 63.63 22.40 -40.06
CA VAL A 545 64.47 22.91 -41.14
C VAL A 545 63.98 22.36 -42.48
N GLU A 546 63.57 23.23 -43.41
CA GLU A 546 63.44 22.87 -44.83
C GLU A 546 64.81 22.97 -45.50
N GLU A 547 65.33 21.82 -45.96
CA GLU A 547 66.43 21.75 -46.93
C GLU A 547 65.89 21.79 -48.38
N PRO A 548 66.69 22.28 -49.35
CA PRO A 548 66.18 22.86 -50.59
C PRO A 548 65.98 21.83 -51.70
N THR A 549 64.95 22.03 -52.52
CA THR A 549 64.89 21.47 -53.88
C THR A 549 64.85 22.59 -54.90
N VAL A 550 65.95 22.72 -55.65
CA VAL A 550 66.09 23.59 -56.83
C VAL A 550 65.93 22.74 -58.09
N VAL A 551 65.44 23.42 -59.15
CA VAL A 551 65.52 23.15 -60.60
C VAL A 551 64.62 22.01 -61.14
N ILE A 552 63.91 22.05 -62.28
CA ILE A 552 63.98 22.72 -63.61
C ILE A 552 62.51 22.69 -64.14
N GLY A 553 61.82 23.72 -64.61
CA GLY A 553 62.05 24.58 -65.77
C GLY A 553 60.97 24.33 -66.84
N SER A 554 60.22 25.37 -67.23
CA SER A 554 59.86 25.75 -68.63
C SER A 554 59.43 27.21 -68.62
#